data_AF-A0A932JDW4-F1
#
_entry.id   AF-A0A932JDW4-F1
#
_cell.length_a   1.000
_cell.length_b   1.000
_cell.length_c   1.000
_cell.angle_alpha   90.00
_cell.angle_beta   90.00
_cell.angle_gamma   90.00
#
_symmetry.space_group_name_H-M   'P 1'
#
loop_
_entity.id
_entity.type
_entity.pdbx_description
1 polymer ?
#
loop_
_entity_poly.entity_id
_entity_poly.type
_entity_poly.pdbx_seq_one_letter_code
_entity_poly.pdbx_strand_id
1 'polypeptide(L)'
;MLQLLTDIARLLQPIQPIIQAVQSIVEMSLLIFAFIFARELRESINARYLDGMKFVRDLIATEQAANNRKWVYQELEKAVRPLSPENTEKLHAICRDFDNIGLLCRHKLLPANIVAETYNRNILDMWKRLKPFILGWRQMLGDEDYYAEFEWLASKASKAEKRLANKRRIKRLFSNPLKNSLR
;
A
#
# COMPACT_ATOMS: atom_id res chain seq x y z
N MET A 1 -33.38 62.43 5.57
CA MET A 1 -32.75 61.18 5.08
C MET A 1 -31.61 60.72 5.99
N LEU A 2 -30.58 61.54 6.26
CA LEU A 2 -29.47 61.17 7.17
C LEU A 2 -29.93 60.75 8.57
N GLN A 3 -30.87 61.50 9.16
CA GLN A 3 -31.38 61.25 10.51
C GLN A 3 -32.15 59.91 10.63
N LEU A 4 -32.91 59.55 9.60
CA LEU A 4 -33.62 58.27 9.52
C LEU A 4 -32.65 57.07 9.50
N LEU A 5 -31.52 57.20 8.80
CA LEU A 5 -30.48 56.16 8.77
C LEU A 5 -29.78 56.00 10.13
N THR A 6 -29.54 57.10 10.85
CA THR A 6 -28.97 57.03 12.20
C THR A 6 -29.93 56.40 13.21
N ASP A 7 -31.24 56.62 13.09
CA ASP A 7 -32.22 56.03 13.99
C ASP A 7 -32.38 54.52 13.76
N ILE A 8 -32.35 54.07 12.49
CA ILE A 8 -32.31 52.64 12.16
C ILE A 8 -31.04 51.98 12.70
N ALA A 9 -29.88 52.61 12.54
CA ALA A 9 -28.62 52.07 13.07
C ALA A 9 -28.64 51.91 14.60
N ARG A 10 -29.24 52.87 15.32
CA ARG A 10 -29.44 52.77 16.78
C ARG A 10 -30.38 51.63 17.17
N LEU A 11 -31.45 51.41 16.39
CA LEU A 11 -32.36 50.29 16.62
C LEU A 11 -31.70 48.92 16.37
N LEU A 12 -30.71 48.85 15.47
CA LEU A 12 -29.98 47.61 15.16
C LEU A 12 -28.77 47.34 16.07
N GLN A 13 -28.23 48.34 16.77
CA GLN A 13 -27.10 48.12 17.68
C GLN A 13 -27.32 47.01 18.73
N PRO A 14 -28.47 46.90 19.42
CA PRO A 14 -28.64 45.87 20.45
C PRO A 14 -28.69 44.44 19.89
N ILE A 15 -28.98 44.24 18.60
CA ILE A 15 -29.06 42.89 17.99
C ILE A 15 -27.72 42.39 17.45
N GLN A 16 -26.72 43.26 17.24
CA GLN A 16 -25.39 42.87 16.77
C GLN A 16 -24.71 41.76 17.58
N PRO A 17 -24.68 41.79 18.93
CA PRO A 17 -24.05 40.70 19.70
C PRO A 17 -24.78 39.35 19.52
N ILE A 18 -26.10 39.37 19.27
CA ILE A 18 -26.87 38.14 19.00
C ILE A 18 -26.44 37.54 17.66
N ILE A 19 -26.30 38.37 16.62
CA ILE A 19 -25.84 37.93 15.30
C ILE A 19 -24.43 37.32 15.40
N GLN A 20 -23.51 38.00 16.10
CA GLN A 20 -22.14 37.50 16.30
C GLN A 20 -22.10 36.19 17.10
N ALA A 21 -22.94 36.05 18.12
CA ALA A 21 -23.05 34.81 18.88
C ALA A 21 -23.55 33.66 18.00
N VAL A 22 -24.57 33.90 17.17
CA VAL A 22 -25.10 32.90 16.22
C VAL A 22 -24.03 32.51 15.20
N GLN A 23 -23.32 33.48 14.62
CA GLN A 23 -22.22 33.22 13.68
C GLN A 23 -21.13 32.36 14.34
N SER A 24 -20.73 32.70 15.57
CA SER A 24 -19.73 31.93 16.32
C SER A 24 -20.18 30.48 16.57
N ILE A 25 -21.46 30.26 16.90
CA ILE A 25 -22.03 28.92 17.08
C ILE A 25 -21.99 28.11 15.78
N VAL A 26 -22.34 28.75 14.66
CA VAL A 26 -22.29 28.11 13.34
C VAL A 26 -20.84 27.74 12.99
N GLU A 27 -19.90 28.66 13.16
CA GLU A 27 -18.47 28.42 12.91
C GLU A 27 -17.92 27.28 13.78
N MET A 28 -18.21 27.28 15.09
CA MET A 28 -17.83 26.19 15.98
C MET A 28 -18.43 24.85 15.55
N SER A 29 -19.70 24.84 15.14
CA SER A 29 -20.38 23.63 14.68
C SER A 29 -19.74 23.08 13.39
N LEU A 30 -19.36 23.95 12.46
CA LEU A 30 -18.65 23.57 11.24
C LEU A 30 -17.27 22.98 11.55
N LEU A 31 -16.53 23.54 12.52
CA LEU A 31 -15.23 22.99 12.94
C LEU A 31 -15.37 21.61 13.57
N ILE A 32 -16.37 21.41 14.44
CA ILE A 32 -16.65 20.10 15.06
C ILE A 32 -17.00 19.08 13.99
N PHE A 33 -17.89 19.44 13.04
CA PHE A 33 -18.28 18.54 11.96
C PHE A 33 -17.07 18.18 11.07
N ALA A 34 -16.26 19.16 10.68
CA ALA A 34 -15.04 18.92 9.90
C ALA A 34 -14.07 17.97 10.63
N PHE A 35 -13.95 18.10 11.94
CA PHE A 35 -13.12 17.21 12.76
C PHE A 35 -13.66 15.77 12.78
N ILE A 36 -14.98 15.59 13.00
CA ILE A 36 -15.63 14.27 12.97
C ILE A 36 -15.46 13.62 11.59
N PHE A 37 -15.76 14.36 10.52
CA PHE A 37 -15.64 13.88 9.15
C PHE A 37 -14.20 13.47 8.80
N ALA A 38 -13.20 14.26 9.21
CA ALA A 38 -11.80 13.90 9.01
C ALA A 38 -11.41 12.59 9.72
N ARG A 39 -11.99 12.34 10.90
CA ARG A 39 -11.78 11.09 11.63
C ARG A 39 -12.46 9.91 10.92
N GLU A 40 -13.72 10.04 10.51
CA GLU A 40 -14.45 9.01 9.77
C GLU A 40 -13.75 8.65 8.45
N LEU A 41 -13.25 9.67 7.72
CA LEU A 41 -12.48 9.46 6.50
C LEU A 41 -11.21 8.65 6.76
N ARG A 42 -10.49 8.94 7.86
CA ARG A 42 -9.30 8.19 8.26
C ARG A 42 -9.63 6.75 8.62
N GLU A 43 -10.71 6.53 9.37
CA GLU A 43 -11.18 5.18 9.74
C GLU A 43 -11.60 4.39 8.50
N SER A 44 -12.30 5.03 7.54
CA SER A 44 -12.67 4.42 6.27
C SER A 44 -11.45 4.01 5.43
N ILE A 45 -10.42 4.86 5.37
CA ILE A 45 -9.16 4.53 4.68
C ILE A 45 -8.48 3.33 5.34
N ASN A 46 -8.40 3.31 6.67
CA ASN A 46 -7.80 2.20 7.40
C ASN A 46 -8.58 0.89 7.20
N ALA A 47 -9.91 0.94 7.20
CA ALA A 47 -10.75 -0.23 6.93
C ALA A 47 -10.47 -0.80 5.52
N ARG A 48 -10.42 0.06 4.49
CA ARG A 48 -10.06 -0.36 3.12
C ARG A 48 -8.68 -1.00 3.05
N TYR A 49 -7.70 -0.49 3.79
CA TYR A 49 -6.37 -1.09 3.85
C TYR A 49 -6.38 -2.46 4.52
N LEU A 50 -7.17 -2.65 5.58
CA LEU A 50 -7.32 -3.96 6.23
C LEU A 50 -7.98 -4.98 5.29
N ASP A 51 -9.07 -4.59 4.62
CA ASP A 51 -9.74 -5.44 3.63
C ASP A 51 -8.82 -5.78 2.47
N GLY A 52 -8.07 -4.79 2.00
CA GLY A 52 -7.05 -4.97 0.98
C GLY A 52 -5.93 -5.94 1.39
N MET A 53 -5.44 -5.83 2.62
CA MET A 53 -4.45 -6.77 3.16
C MET A 53 -5.03 -8.17 3.36
N LYS A 54 -6.30 -8.27 3.76
CA LYS A 54 -7.03 -9.54 3.81
C LYS A 54 -7.12 -10.18 2.42
N PHE A 55 -7.45 -9.41 1.39
CA PHE A 55 -7.43 -9.90 0.01
C PHE A 55 -6.05 -10.43 -0.40
N VAL A 56 -4.96 -9.68 -0.17
CA VAL A 56 -3.60 -10.14 -0.47
C VAL A 56 -3.29 -11.44 0.27
N ARG A 57 -3.63 -11.51 1.57
CA ARG A 57 -3.43 -12.71 2.37
C ARG A 57 -4.22 -13.88 1.79
N ASP A 58 -5.50 -13.70 1.52
CA ASP A 58 -6.38 -14.77 1.08
C ASP A 58 -5.98 -15.27 -0.31
N LEU A 59 -5.45 -14.40 -1.19
CA LEU A 59 -4.88 -14.78 -2.48
C LEU A 59 -3.64 -15.68 -2.32
N ILE A 60 -2.67 -15.25 -1.50
CA ILE A 60 -1.41 -16.00 -1.37
C ILE A 60 -1.50 -17.17 -0.37
N ALA A 61 -2.41 -17.14 0.58
CA ALA A 61 -2.47 -18.12 1.68
C ALA A 61 -3.36 -19.32 1.39
N THR A 62 -3.98 -19.40 0.20
CA THR A 62 -4.66 -20.64 -0.20
C THR A 62 -3.69 -21.82 -0.20
N GLU A 63 -4.19 -23.01 0.12
CA GLU A 63 -3.39 -24.23 0.11
C GLU A 63 -2.77 -24.47 -1.28
N GLN A 64 -3.55 -24.21 -2.33
CA GLN A 64 -3.07 -24.31 -3.71
C GLN A 64 -1.94 -23.32 -4.00
N ALA A 65 -2.07 -22.05 -3.62
CA ALA A 65 -1.01 -21.05 -3.83
C ALA A 65 0.25 -21.40 -3.01
N ALA A 66 0.09 -21.91 -1.78
CA ALA A 66 1.19 -22.40 -0.97
C ALA A 66 1.91 -23.60 -1.62
N ASN A 67 1.15 -24.58 -2.12
CA ASN A 67 1.70 -25.75 -2.81
C ASN A 67 2.42 -25.37 -4.11
N ASN A 68 1.85 -24.45 -4.89
CA ASN A 68 2.49 -23.94 -6.10
C ASN A 68 3.83 -23.27 -5.79
N ARG A 69 3.87 -22.39 -4.77
CA ARG A 69 5.13 -21.75 -4.37
C ARG A 69 6.13 -22.75 -3.81
N LYS A 70 5.68 -23.73 -3.01
CA LYS A 70 6.52 -24.81 -2.50
C LYS A 70 7.18 -25.58 -3.65
N TRP A 71 6.41 -25.93 -4.68
CA TRP A 71 6.93 -26.57 -5.88
C TRP A 71 7.97 -25.68 -6.60
N VAL A 72 7.73 -24.37 -6.73
CA VAL A 72 8.72 -23.43 -7.29
C VAL A 72 10.02 -23.36 -6.49
N TYR A 73 9.94 -23.47 -5.16
CA TYR A 73 11.13 -23.51 -4.32
C TYR A 73 11.93 -24.80 -4.48
N GLN A 74 11.26 -25.95 -4.62
CA GLN A 74 11.87 -27.27 -4.51
C GLN A 74 12.24 -27.91 -5.84
N GLU A 75 11.41 -27.70 -6.86
CA GLU A 75 11.41 -28.51 -8.08
C GLU A 75 11.66 -27.71 -9.37
N LEU A 76 11.34 -26.40 -9.42
CA LEU A 76 11.47 -25.62 -10.66
C LEU A 76 12.89 -25.63 -11.26
N GLU A 77 13.93 -25.59 -10.42
CA GLU A 77 15.32 -25.62 -10.88
C GLU A 77 15.73 -26.99 -11.46
N LYS A 78 15.08 -28.06 -11.01
CA LYS A 78 15.34 -29.44 -11.45
C LYS A 78 14.45 -29.88 -12.60
N ALA A 79 13.40 -29.11 -12.89
CA ALA A 79 12.40 -29.48 -13.88
C ALA A 79 13.01 -29.53 -15.29
N VAL A 80 12.76 -30.63 -16.01
CA VAL A 80 13.17 -30.80 -17.40
C VAL A 80 12.38 -29.81 -18.27
N ARG A 81 13.06 -29.17 -19.23
CA ARG A 81 12.43 -28.26 -20.20
C ARG A 81 12.20 -28.98 -21.53
N PRO A 82 11.07 -28.75 -22.22
CA PRO A 82 9.97 -27.84 -21.87
C PRO A 82 9.17 -28.33 -20.66
N LEU A 83 8.62 -27.40 -19.88
CA LEU A 83 7.78 -27.75 -18.73
C LEU A 83 6.50 -28.43 -19.20
N SER A 84 5.97 -29.36 -18.39
CA SER A 84 4.64 -29.90 -18.63
C SER A 84 3.58 -28.78 -18.58
N PRO A 85 2.42 -28.94 -19.25
CA PRO A 85 1.33 -27.96 -19.19
C PRO A 85 0.89 -27.67 -17.75
N GLU A 86 0.81 -28.69 -16.90
CA GLU A 86 0.46 -28.55 -15.48
C GLU A 86 1.46 -27.66 -14.72
N ASN A 87 2.76 -27.88 -14.91
CA ASN A 87 3.78 -27.08 -14.24
C ASN A 87 3.82 -25.66 -14.78
N THR A 88 3.57 -25.47 -16.07
CA THR A 88 3.44 -24.15 -16.70
C THR A 88 2.26 -23.38 -16.10
N GLU A 89 1.12 -24.04 -15.90
CA GLU A 89 -0.05 -23.42 -15.26
C GLU A 89 0.23 -23.01 -13.80
N LYS A 90 0.99 -23.81 -13.04
CA LYS A 90 1.43 -23.42 -11.69
C LYS A 90 2.23 -22.11 -11.71
N LEU A 91 3.12 -21.94 -12.69
CA LEU A 91 3.91 -20.71 -12.84
C LEU A 91 3.02 -19.51 -13.19
N HIS A 92 2.08 -19.67 -14.14
CA HIS A 92 1.13 -18.63 -14.49
C HIS A 92 0.22 -18.24 -13.33
N ALA A 93 -0.24 -19.20 -12.53
CA ALA A 93 -1.04 -18.92 -11.34
C ALA A 93 -0.28 -18.00 -10.37
N ILE A 94 0.98 -18.34 -10.04
CA ILE A 94 1.80 -17.51 -9.15
C ILE A 94 2.06 -16.12 -9.75
N CYS A 95 2.39 -16.06 -11.06
CA CYS A 95 2.63 -14.78 -11.72
C CYS A 95 1.37 -13.90 -11.68
N ARG A 96 0.19 -14.44 -12.00
CA ARG A 96 -1.10 -13.73 -11.92
C ARG A 96 -1.39 -13.23 -10.50
N ASP A 97 -1.12 -14.03 -9.48
CA ASP A 97 -1.36 -13.62 -8.10
C ASP A 97 -0.54 -12.36 -7.75
N PHE A 98 0.76 -12.37 -8.03
CA PHE A 98 1.61 -11.22 -7.75
C PHE A 98 1.38 -10.04 -8.68
N ASP A 99 1.00 -10.28 -9.93
CA ASP A 99 0.67 -9.23 -10.90
C ASP A 99 -0.60 -8.49 -10.48
N ASN A 100 -1.65 -9.21 -10.06
CA ASN A 100 -2.86 -8.62 -9.48
C ASN A 100 -2.55 -7.79 -8.22
N ILE A 101 -1.68 -8.28 -7.33
CA ILE A 101 -1.24 -7.50 -6.16
C ILE A 101 -0.49 -6.24 -6.60
N GLY A 102 0.38 -6.36 -7.61
CA GLY A 102 1.13 -5.25 -8.20
C GLY A 102 0.21 -4.17 -8.75
N LEU A 103 -0.80 -4.57 -9.53
CA LEU A 103 -1.81 -3.71 -10.12
C LEU A 103 -2.54 -2.90 -9.04
N LEU A 104 -3.08 -3.57 -8.02
CA LEU A 104 -3.79 -2.90 -6.93
C LEU A 104 -2.89 -1.90 -6.17
N CYS A 105 -1.62 -2.25 -5.97
CA CYS A 105 -0.64 -1.38 -5.35
C CYS A 105 -0.29 -0.17 -6.23
N ARG A 106 -0.10 -0.36 -7.54
CA ARG A 106 0.26 0.69 -8.49
C ARG A 106 -0.85 1.72 -8.65
N HIS A 107 -2.10 1.26 -8.61
CA HIS A 107 -3.29 2.10 -8.65
C HIS A 107 -3.71 2.67 -7.29
N LYS A 108 -2.87 2.55 -6.25
CA LYS A 108 -3.10 3.10 -4.90
C LYS A 108 -4.36 2.55 -4.21
N LEU A 109 -4.86 1.41 -4.65
CA LEU A 109 -5.94 0.68 -3.97
C LEU A 109 -5.39 -0.07 -2.75
N LEU A 110 -4.11 -0.45 -2.81
CA LEU A 110 -3.36 -0.99 -1.67
C LEU A 110 -2.14 -0.12 -1.34
N PRO A 111 -1.81 0.04 -0.05
CA PRO A 111 -0.60 0.73 0.36
C PRO A 111 0.64 -0.11 0.04
N ALA A 112 1.25 0.16 -1.12
CA ALA A 112 2.37 -0.60 -1.66
C ALA A 112 3.54 -0.75 -0.67
N ASN A 113 3.78 0.25 0.19
CA ASN A 113 4.79 0.19 1.24
C ASN A 113 4.49 -0.88 2.30
N ILE A 114 3.23 -1.04 2.70
CA ILE A 114 2.83 -2.04 3.69
C ILE A 114 2.95 -3.43 3.07
N VAL A 115 2.37 -3.63 1.88
CA VAL A 115 2.46 -4.92 1.16
C VAL A 115 3.93 -5.32 0.92
N ALA A 116 4.74 -4.40 0.41
CA ALA A 116 6.15 -4.64 0.13
C ALA A 116 6.99 -4.89 1.39
N GLU A 117 6.63 -4.37 2.56
CA GLU A 117 7.31 -4.67 3.83
C GLU A 117 6.84 -5.99 4.43
N THR A 118 5.54 -6.27 4.40
CA THR A 118 4.94 -7.49 4.98
C THR A 118 5.33 -8.75 4.20
N TYR A 119 5.32 -8.69 2.87
CA TYR A 119 5.55 -9.85 2.00
C TYR A 119 6.87 -9.77 1.24
N ASN A 120 7.80 -8.92 1.69
CA ASN A 120 9.04 -8.58 0.99
C ASN A 120 9.79 -9.81 0.44
N ARG A 121 10.03 -10.79 1.32
CA ARG A 121 10.81 -11.99 1.01
C ARG A 121 10.11 -12.87 -0.02
N ASN A 122 8.80 -13.08 0.16
CA ASN A 122 8.02 -13.91 -0.75
C ASN A 122 7.99 -13.29 -2.16
N ILE A 123 7.75 -11.97 -2.26
CA ILE A 123 7.75 -11.25 -3.54
C ILE A 123 9.12 -11.36 -4.23
N LEU A 124 10.22 -11.09 -3.51
CA LEU A 124 11.56 -11.08 -4.08
C LEU A 124 12.04 -12.48 -4.48
N ASP A 125 11.80 -13.48 -3.64
CA ASP A 125 12.22 -14.87 -3.91
C ASP A 125 11.45 -15.44 -5.11
N MET A 126 10.14 -15.17 -5.21
CA MET A 126 9.32 -15.58 -6.35
C MET A 126 9.73 -14.85 -7.63
N TRP A 127 9.91 -13.52 -7.58
CA TRP A 127 10.38 -12.76 -8.75
C TRP A 127 11.71 -13.30 -9.28
N LYS A 128 12.68 -13.53 -8.40
CA LYS A 128 14.00 -14.06 -8.79
C LYS A 128 13.89 -15.39 -9.54
N ARG A 129 13.01 -16.29 -9.10
CA ARG A 129 12.83 -17.63 -9.69
C ARG A 129 12.00 -17.60 -10.97
N LEU A 130 11.00 -16.73 -11.04
CA LEU A 130 10.04 -16.68 -12.15
C LEU A 130 10.48 -15.73 -13.28
N LYS A 131 11.40 -14.80 -13.02
CA LYS A 131 11.89 -13.87 -14.03
C LYS A 131 12.35 -14.55 -15.35
N PRO A 132 13.14 -15.64 -15.35
CA PRO A 132 13.54 -16.29 -16.60
C PRO A 132 12.36 -16.86 -17.39
N PHE A 133 11.33 -17.37 -16.70
CA PHE A 133 10.10 -17.85 -17.32
C PHE A 133 9.33 -16.70 -17.97
N ILE A 134 9.12 -15.60 -17.23
CA ILE A 134 8.42 -14.41 -17.71
C ILE A 134 9.11 -13.83 -18.95
N LEU A 135 10.45 -13.67 -18.92
CA LEU A 135 11.20 -13.14 -20.06
C LEU A 135 11.09 -14.02 -21.31
N GLY A 136 11.09 -15.35 -21.15
CA GLY A 136 10.88 -16.27 -22.27
C GLY A 136 9.50 -16.10 -22.90
N TRP A 137 8.47 -15.90 -22.07
CA TRP A 137 7.11 -15.62 -22.54
C TRP A 137 6.98 -14.25 -23.22
N ARG A 138 7.61 -13.19 -22.69
CA ARG A 138 7.65 -11.88 -23.34
C ARG A 138 8.20 -11.97 -24.76
N GLN A 139 9.33 -12.65 -24.92
CA GLN A 139 9.96 -12.87 -26.21
C GLN A 139 9.08 -13.70 -27.15
N MET A 140 8.44 -14.77 -26.65
CA MET A 140 7.59 -15.65 -27.45
C MET A 140 6.31 -14.95 -27.92
N LEU A 141 5.69 -14.14 -27.06
CA LEU A 141 4.44 -13.43 -27.35
C LEU A 141 4.67 -12.09 -28.07
N GLY A 142 5.87 -11.53 -28.02
CA GLY A 142 6.14 -10.16 -28.47
C GLY A 142 5.49 -9.10 -27.57
N ASP A 143 5.24 -9.43 -26.30
CA ASP A 143 4.61 -8.55 -25.32
C ASP A 143 5.60 -8.27 -24.17
N GLU A 144 6.23 -7.09 -24.19
CA GLU A 144 7.18 -6.67 -23.17
C GLU A 144 6.52 -6.37 -21.81
N ASP A 145 5.21 -6.12 -21.80
CA ASP A 145 4.44 -5.78 -20.60
C ASP A 145 3.86 -7.01 -19.90
N TYR A 146 4.13 -8.22 -20.41
CA TYR A 146 3.67 -9.45 -19.79
C TYR A 146 4.16 -9.55 -18.33
N TYR A 147 3.21 -9.57 -17.38
CA TYR A 147 3.44 -9.49 -15.94
C TYR A 147 4.26 -8.28 -15.46
N ALA A 148 4.10 -7.12 -16.09
CA ALA A 148 4.81 -5.89 -15.72
C ALA A 148 4.47 -5.40 -14.29
N GLU A 149 3.28 -5.69 -13.77
CA GLU A 149 2.88 -5.28 -12.42
C GLU A 149 3.58 -6.10 -11.35
N PHE A 150 3.84 -7.40 -11.61
CA PHE A 150 4.69 -8.21 -10.75
C PHE A 150 6.14 -7.68 -10.72
N GLU A 151 6.70 -7.32 -11.86
CA GLU A 151 8.03 -6.69 -11.94
C GLU A 151 8.09 -5.38 -11.13
N TRP A 152 7.08 -4.53 -11.32
CA TRP A 152 6.96 -3.29 -10.57
C TRP A 152 6.86 -3.57 -9.06
N LEU A 153 6.07 -4.54 -8.63
CA LEU A 153 5.91 -4.93 -7.23
C LEU A 153 7.23 -5.44 -6.62
N ALA A 154 7.97 -6.27 -7.36
CA ALA A 154 9.29 -6.73 -6.96
C ALA A 154 10.28 -5.57 -6.77
N SER A 155 10.22 -4.55 -7.62
CA SER A 155 11.03 -3.34 -7.46
C SER A 155 10.71 -2.59 -6.16
N LYS A 156 9.43 -2.54 -5.74
CA LYS A 156 8.99 -1.94 -4.47
C LYS A 156 9.46 -2.75 -3.28
N ALA A 157 9.35 -4.07 -3.34
CA ALA A 157 9.85 -4.99 -2.32
C ALA A 157 11.37 -4.84 -2.11
N SER A 158 12.15 -4.70 -3.19
CA SER A 158 13.61 -4.50 -3.11
C SER A 158 13.95 -3.18 -2.42
N LYS A 159 13.22 -2.09 -2.73
CA LYS A 159 13.39 -0.79 -2.06
C LYS A 159 13.04 -0.89 -0.57
N ALA A 160 11.96 -1.58 -0.23
CA ALA A 160 11.55 -1.81 1.16
C ALA A 160 12.61 -2.61 1.94
N GLU A 161 13.16 -3.67 1.36
CA GLU A 161 14.23 -4.47 1.97
C GLU A 161 15.47 -3.62 2.29
N LYS A 162 15.94 -2.79 1.35
CA LYS A 162 17.06 -1.86 1.57
C LYS A 162 16.78 -0.88 2.71
N ARG A 163 15.56 -0.33 2.78
CA ARG A 163 15.14 0.57 3.87
C ARG A 163 15.17 -0.14 5.22
N LEU A 164 14.64 -1.36 5.30
CA LEU A 164 14.63 -2.16 6.52
C LEU A 164 16.05 -2.55 6.96
N ALA A 165 16.91 -2.93 6.02
CA ALA A 165 18.31 -3.23 6.27
C ALA A 165 19.05 -2.01 6.84
N ASN A 166 18.84 -0.82 6.27
CA ASN A 166 19.42 0.42 6.78
C ASN A 166 18.92 0.75 8.20
N LYS A 167 17.60 0.65 8.44
CA LYS A 167 17.00 0.88 9.77
C LYS A 167 17.60 -0.06 10.83
N ARG A 168 17.81 -1.34 10.48
CA ARG A 168 18.46 -2.33 11.36
C ARG A 168 19.94 -2.02 11.60
N ARG A 169 20.66 -1.50 10.61
CA ARG A 169 22.05 -1.06 10.76
C ARG A 169 22.16 0.12 11.72
N ILE A 170 21.34 1.16 11.52
CA ILE A 170 21.29 2.35 12.39
C ILE A 170 20.94 1.96 13.82
N LYS A 171 19.90 1.15 14.02
CA LYS A 171 19.51 0.69 15.37
C LYS A 171 20.66 -0.01 16.09
N ARG A 172 21.45 -0.84 15.40
CA ARG A 172 22.62 -1.52 15.98
C ARG A 172 23.76 -0.58 16.37
N LEU A 173 23.94 0.52 15.63
CA LEU A 173 24.96 1.53 15.96
C LEU A 173 24.62 2.29 17.25
N PHE A 174 23.34 2.57 17.49
CA PHE A 174 22.89 3.33 18.66
C PHE A 174 22.56 2.45 19.89
N SER A 175 22.26 1.16 19.71
CA SER A 175 21.94 0.26 20.82
C SER A 175 23.17 -0.28 21.55
N ASN A 176 24.40 0.08 21.15
CA ASN A 176 25.62 -0.43 21.77
C ASN A 176 26.73 0.63 21.91
N PRO A 177 26.45 1.77 22.57
CA PRO A 177 27.41 2.89 22.65
C PRO A 177 28.70 2.53 23.41
N LEU A 178 28.62 1.64 24.41
CA LEU A 178 29.75 1.28 25.29
C LEU A 178 30.78 0.35 24.63
N LYS A 179 30.44 -0.36 23.55
CA LYS A 179 31.43 -1.16 22.81
C LYS A 179 32.33 -0.33 21.89
N ASN A 180 31.93 0.91 21.57
CA ASN A 180 32.69 1.79 20.68
C ASN A 180 33.59 2.79 21.43
N SER A 181 33.52 2.88 22.77
CA SER A 181 34.36 3.78 23.58
C SER A 181 35.61 3.11 24.15
N LEU A 182 35.85 1.84 23.85
CA LEU A 182 37.00 1.05 24.33
C LEU A 182 37.93 0.59 23.19
N ARG A 183 37.86 1.27 22.04
CA ARG A 183 38.80 1.16 20.91
C ARG A 183 39.26 2.55 20.54
#